data_AF-H6QV97-F1
#
_entry.id   AF-H6QV97-F1
#
_cell.length_a   1.000
_cell.length_b   1.000
_cell.length_c   1.000
_cell.angle_alpha   90.00
_cell.angle_beta   90.00
_cell.angle_gamma   90.00
#
_symmetry.space_group_name_H-M   'P 1'
#
loop_
_entity.id
_entity.type
_entity.pdbx_description
1 polymer ?
#
loop_
_entity_poly.entity_id
_entity_poly.type
_entity_poly.pdbx_seq_one_letter_code
_entity_poly.pdbx_strand_id
1 'polypeptide(L)'
;MQARFKKLMSSKVKLLKSKWTSYCNRATIYNENYMPEIDVGTPTFEEIKSMGLDDHFWDMGSLLHPNEPWAIDPNVREGIDALLTSTHCKDELRRISREARQAVKWAIDRSNSLENLYDLLDPAALSSSTGVNNIIKTTKQMMKISNINGPD
;
A
#
# COMPACT_ATOMS: atom_id res chain seq x y z
N MET A 1 -16.53 -22.25 -18.14
CA MET A 1 -16.74 -21.81 -16.74
C MET A 1 -15.97 -22.66 -15.72
N GLN A 2 -15.99 -24.00 -15.83
CA GLN A 2 -15.34 -24.93 -14.88
C GLN A 2 -13.81 -24.79 -14.75
N ALA A 3 -13.08 -24.56 -15.86
CA ALA A 3 -11.61 -24.42 -15.83
C ALA A 3 -11.14 -23.18 -15.04
N ARG A 4 -11.86 -22.05 -15.17
CA ARG A 4 -11.57 -20.81 -14.42
C ARG A 4 -11.78 -21.02 -12.92
N PHE A 5 -12.83 -21.72 -12.52
CA PHE A 5 -13.11 -22.03 -11.13
C PHE A 5 -12.02 -22.95 -10.53
N LYS A 6 -11.63 -24.02 -11.24
CA LYS A 6 -10.53 -24.90 -10.82
C LYS A 6 -9.21 -24.14 -10.65
N LYS A 7 -8.88 -23.23 -11.59
CA LYS A 7 -7.71 -22.36 -11.49
C LYS A 7 -7.78 -21.50 -10.23
N LEU A 8 -8.90 -20.81 -10.00
CA LEU A 8 -9.10 -19.99 -8.80
C LEU A 8 -8.93 -20.81 -7.51
N MET A 9 -9.55 -21.99 -7.42
CA MET A 9 -9.46 -22.84 -6.23
C MET A 9 -8.03 -23.32 -5.99
N SER A 10 -7.32 -23.73 -7.04
CA SER A 10 -5.90 -24.11 -6.90
C SER A 10 -5.02 -22.95 -6.41
N SER A 11 -5.26 -21.73 -6.89
CA SER A 11 -4.56 -20.53 -6.41
C SER A 11 -4.86 -20.25 -4.94
N LYS A 12 -6.14 -20.35 -4.52
CA LYS A 12 -6.54 -20.17 -3.11
C LYS A 12 -5.91 -21.21 -2.20
N VAL A 13 -5.91 -22.49 -2.59
CA VAL A 13 -5.29 -23.58 -1.82
C VAL A 13 -3.78 -23.37 -1.70
N LYS A 14 -3.10 -22.94 -2.76
CA LYS A 14 -1.67 -22.59 -2.72
C LYS A 14 -1.39 -21.45 -1.75
N LEU A 15 -2.21 -20.39 -1.79
CA LEU A 15 -2.10 -19.26 -0.88
C LEU A 15 -2.31 -19.70 0.58
N LEU A 16 -3.35 -20.48 0.85
CA LEU A 16 -3.63 -21.02 2.17
C LEU A 16 -2.45 -21.85 2.69
N LYS A 17 -1.90 -22.74 1.86
CA LYS A 17 -0.73 -23.56 2.24
C LYS A 17 0.48 -22.70 2.57
N SER A 18 0.76 -21.67 1.77
CA SER A 18 1.84 -20.72 2.04
C SER A 18 1.64 -19.98 3.37
N LYS A 19 0.42 -19.54 3.67
CA LYS A 19 0.09 -18.86 4.92
C LYS A 19 0.20 -19.80 6.11
N TRP A 20 -0.33 -21.02 5.99
CA TRP A 20 -0.20 -22.06 7.00
C TRP A 20 1.25 -22.36 7.35
N THR A 21 2.13 -22.60 6.37
CA THR A 21 3.55 -22.83 6.63
C THR A 21 4.19 -21.63 7.34
N SER A 22 3.82 -20.42 6.93
CA SER A 22 4.32 -19.20 7.58
C SER A 22 3.81 -19.02 9.02
N TYR A 23 2.62 -19.53 9.33
CA TYR A 23 2.08 -19.56 10.69
C TYR A 23 2.83 -20.58 11.54
N CYS A 24 2.96 -21.83 11.09
CA CYS A 24 3.63 -22.89 11.86
C CYS A 24 5.07 -22.50 12.19
N ASN A 25 5.81 -21.95 11.23
CA ASN A 25 7.18 -21.47 11.49
C ASN A 25 7.22 -20.42 12.59
N ARG A 26 6.27 -19.48 12.61
CA ARG A 26 6.20 -18.43 13.65
C ARG A 26 5.79 -19.00 15.00
N ALA A 27 4.80 -19.88 15.03
CA ALA A 27 4.34 -20.54 16.25
C ALA A 27 5.47 -21.35 16.89
N THR A 28 6.23 -22.12 16.11
CA THR A 28 7.40 -22.87 16.58
C THR A 28 8.48 -21.93 17.15
N ILE A 29 8.87 -20.89 16.39
CA ILE A 29 9.86 -19.91 16.86
C ILE A 29 9.41 -19.22 18.15
N TYR A 30 8.12 -18.90 18.28
CA TYR A 30 7.57 -18.27 19.47
C TYR A 30 7.64 -19.22 20.68
N ASN A 31 7.14 -20.46 20.53
CA ASN A 31 7.16 -21.43 21.62
C ASN A 31 8.60 -21.73 22.08
N GLU A 32 9.56 -21.82 21.15
CA GLU A 32 10.98 -22.02 21.45
C GLU A 32 11.62 -20.83 22.20
N ASN A 33 11.31 -19.59 21.79
CA ASN A 33 11.96 -18.40 22.36
C ASN A 33 11.37 -17.95 23.69
N TYR A 34 10.06 -18.14 23.88
CA TYR A 34 9.34 -17.56 25.00
C TYR A 34 8.86 -18.60 26.03
N MET A 35 8.89 -19.90 25.69
CA MET A 35 8.42 -21.00 26.53
C MET A 35 7.11 -20.64 27.28
N PRO A 36 6.05 -20.27 26.54
CA PRO A 36 4.80 -19.84 27.14
C PRO A 36 4.18 -20.95 27.98
N GLU A 37 3.34 -20.59 28.96
CA GLU A 37 2.62 -21.57 29.78
C GLU A 37 1.69 -22.47 28.93
N ILE A 38 1.19 -21.93 27.82
CA ILE A 38 0.39 -22.64 26.83
C ILE A 38 1.02 -22.44 25.45
N ASP A 39 1.43 -23.53 24.82
CA ASP A 39 2.01 -23.50 23.47
C ASP A 39 1.00 -23.02 22.43
N VAL A 40 1.48 -22.19 21.50
CA VAL A 40 0.72 -21.84 20.30
C VAL A 40 0.59 -23.09 19.42
N GLY A 41 -0.64 -23.56 19.23
CA GLY A 41 -0.93 -24.79 18.50
C GLY A 41 -0.50 -24.74 17.03
N THR A 42 0.00 -25.85 16.51
CA THR A 42 0.42 -26.00 15.09
C THR A 42 -0.42 -27.06 14.38
N PRO A 43 -1.70 -26.76 14.06
CA PRO A 43 -2.57 -27.71 13.38
C PRO A 43 -2.00 -28.07 12.00
N THR A 44 -2.29 -29.29 11.57
CA THR A 44 -1.96 -29.78 10.24
C THR A 44 -2.73 -29.03 9.16
N PHE A 45 -2.25 -29.11 7.93
CA PHE A 45 -2.89 -28.44 6.81
C PHE A 45 -4.33 -28.93 6.54
N GLU A 46 -4.61 -30.22 6.76
CA GLU A 46 -5.97 -30.76 6.57
C GLU A 46 -6.92 -30.31 7.68
N GLU A 47 -6.45 -30.16 8.93
CA GLU A 47 -7.24 -29.58 10.03
C GLU A 47 -7.65 -28.14 9.70
N ILE A 48 -6.71 -27.28 9.27
CA ILE A 48 -7.03 -25.89 8.87
C ILE A 48 -8.05 -25.82 7.74
N LYS A 49 -7.96 -26.75 6.79
CA LYS A 49 -8.89 -26.79 5.66
C LYS A 49 -10.30 -27.23 6.07
N SER A 50 -10.41 -27.94 7.19
CA SER A 50 -11.69 -28.36 7.78
C SER A 50 -12.30 -27.35 8.74
N MET A 51 -11.52 -26.39 9.23
CA MET A 51 -11.99 -25.33 10.13
C MET A 51 -13.05 -24.46 9.46
N GLY A 52 -14.11 -24.15 10.20
CA GLY A 52 -15.10 -23.16 9.82
C GLY A 52 -14.49 -21.76 9.77
N LEU A 53 -15.19 -20.81 9.14
CA LEU A 53 -14.76 -19.39 9.16
C LEU A 53 -14.96 -18.73 10.52
N ASP A 54 -15.79 -19.33 11.35
CA ASP A 54 -16.13 -18.98 12.74
C ASP A 54 -15.19 -19.63 13.77
N ASP A 55 -14.25 -20.46 13.31
CA ASP A 55 -13.25 -21.04 14.19
C ASP A 55 -12.34 -19.95 14.77
N HIS A 56 -12.11 -19.99 16.08
CA HIS A 56 -11.24 -19.03 16.79
C HIS A 56 -9.80 -19.01 16.25
N PHE A 57 -9.36 -20.03 15.51
CA PHE A 57 -8.10 -19.97 14.77
C PHE A 57 -8.02 -18.77 13.81
N TRP A 58 -9.15 -18.35 13.24
CA TRP A 58 -9.23 -17.19 12.33
C TRP A 58 -9.47 -15.86 13.05
N ASP A 59 -9.76 -15.89 14.34
CA ASP A 59 -9.78 -14.66 15.13
C ASP A 59 -8.36 -14.12 15.24
N MET A 60 -8.22 -12.79 15.10
CA MET A 60 -6.95 -12.08 15.32
C MET A 60 -6.55 -12.05 16.81
N GLY A 61 -7.18 -12.89 17.65
CA GLY A 61 -7.22 -12.74 19.09
C GLY A 61 -8.01 -11.51 19.52
N SER A 62 -8.17 -11.34 20.84
CA SER A 62 -8.61 -10.06 21.39
C SER A 62 -7.52 -9.02 21.10
N LEU A 63 -7.78 -8.09 20.18
CA LEU A 63 -6.88 -6.95 19.92
C LEU A 63 -6.65 -6.09 21.19
N LEU A 64 -7.53 -6.25 22.17
CA LEU A 64 -7.42 -5.66 23.48
C LEU A 64 -6.85 -6.72 24.43
N HIS A 65 -5.61 -6.54 24.84
CA HIS A 65 -5.06 -7.27 25.97
C HIS A 65 -4.97 -6.34 27.18
N PRO A 66 -6.11 -5.90 27.76
CA PRO A 66 -6.13 -4.85 28.77
C PRO A 66 -5.36 -5.20 30.04
N ASN A 67 -5.11 -6.50 30.27
CA ASN A 67 -4.45 -7.01 31.45
C ASN A 67 -2.96 -7.29 31.27
N GLU A 68 -2.42 -7.15 30.05
CA GLU A 68 -1.00 -7.42 29.81
C GLU A 68 -0.13 -6.33 30.44
N PRO A 69 1.11 -6.65 30.87
CA PRO A 69 2.00 -5.67 31.50
C PRO A 69 2.21 -4.43 30.65
N TRP A 70 2.30 -4.58 29.33
CA TRP A 70 2.46 -3.47 28.38
C TRP A 70 1.20 -2.61 28.20
N ALA A 71 0.03 -3.13 28.55
CA ALA A 71 -1.24 -2.39 28.49
C ALA A 71 -1.54 -1.65 29.80
N ILE A 72 -1.14 -2.20 30.96
CA ILE A 72 -1.41 -1.61 32.28
C ILE A 72 -0.35 -0.58 32.66
N ASP A 73 0.94 -0.88 32.48
CA ASP A 73 2.03 -0.04 32.98
C ASP A 73 2.06 1.32 32.25
N PRO A 74 1.92 2.46 32.97
CA PRO A 74 1.92 3.78 32.36
C PRO A 74 3.21 4.13 31.62
N ASN A 75 4.37 3.72 32.12
CA ASN A 75 5.66 4.01 31.48
C ASN A 75 5.82 3.21 30.20
N VAL A 76 5.37 1.95 30.19
CA VAL A 76 5.40 1.13 28.97
C VAL A 76 4.48 1.72 27.91
N ARG A 77 3.28 2.17 28.30
CA ARG A 77 2.33 2.82 27.39
C ARG A 77 2.91 4.12 26.82
N GLU A 78 3.47 4.98 27.67
CA GLU A 78 4.12 6.22 27.23
C GLU A 78 5.30 5.92 26.28
N GLY A 79 6.09 4.89 26.55
CA GLY A 79 7.16 4.44 25.67
C GLY A 79 6.65 3.95 24.30
N ILE A 80 5.57 3.17 24.27
CA ILE A 80 4.91 2.73 23.04
C ILE A 80 4.39 3.93 22.25
N ASP A 81 3.69 4.85 22.90
CA ASP A 81 3.13 6.06 22.28
C ASP A 81 4.23 6.96 21.71
N ALA A 82 5.34 7.15 22.43
CA ALA A 82 6.49 7.91 21.98
C ALA A 82 7.16 7.28 20.75
N LEU A 83 7.32 5.95 20.74
CA LEU A 83 7.88 5.22 19.61
C LEU A 83 6.98 5.31 18.37
N LEU A 84 5.67 5.12 18.54
CA LEU A 84 4.67 5.25 17.47
C LEU A 84 4.67 6.66 16.91
N THR A 85 4.64 7.67 17.78
CA THR A 85 4.70 9.09 17.38
C THR A 85 5.96 9.38 16.58
N SER A 86 7.12 8.92 17.04
CA SER A 86 8.39 9.08 16.32
C SER A 86 8.36 8.42 14.93
N THR A 87 7.76 7.24 14.82
CA THR A 87 7.61 6.52 13.56
C THR A 87 6.67 7.26 12.61
N HIS A 88 5.49 7.68 13.10
CA HIS A 88 4.52 8.46 12.33
C HIS A 88 5.12 9.77 11.82
N CYS A 89 5.87 10.50 12.66
CA CYS A 89 6.55 11.72 12.24
C CYS A 89 7.54 11.46 11.09
N LYS A 90 8.29 10.36 11.13
CA LYS A 90 9.21 9.99 10.03
C LYS A 90 8.47 9.66 8.74
N ASP A 91 7.36 8.95 8.83
CA ASP A 91 6.55 8.59 7.67
C ASP A 91 5.86 9.81 7.06
N GLU A 92 5.38 10.73 7.89
CA GLU A 92 4.81 11.99 7.43
C GLU A 92 5.85 12.87 6.74
N LEU A 93 7.07 12.95 7.28
CA LEU A 93 8.18 13.65 6.59
C LEU A 93 8.49 13.04 5.22
N ARG A 94 8.45 11.70 5.10
CA ARG A 94 8.63 11.02 3.80
C ARG A 94 7.49 11.37 2.84
N ARG A 95 6.25 11.42 3.33
CA ARG A 95 5.07 11.80 2.55
C ARG A 95 5.19 13.23 2.03
N ILE A 96 5.42 14.20 2.92
CA ILE A 96 5.62 15.61 2.56
C ILE A 96 6.75 15.76 1.54
N SER A 97 7.87 15.04 1.73
CA SER A 97 8.99 15.07 0.79
C SER A 97 8.61 14.56 -0.61
N ARG A 98 7.74 13.55 -0.71
CA ARG A 98 7.24 13.04 -2.00
C ARG A 98 6.31 14.06 -2.66
N GLU A 99 5.40 14.64 -1.88
CA GLU A 99 4.47 15.68 -2.35
C GLU A 99 5.21 16.92 -2.85
N ALA A 100 6.24 17.38 -2.12
CA ALA A 100 7.08 18.50 -2.52
C ALA A 100 7.81 18.24 -3.86
N ARG A 101 8.42 17.06 -4.03
CA ARG A 101 9.04 16.69 -5.32
C ARG A 101 8.02 16.65 -6.46
N GLN A 102 6.82 16.15 -6.18
CA GLN A 102 5.75 16.08 -7.16
C GLN A 102 5.26 17.48 -7.56
N ALA A 103 5.12 18.40 -6.60
CA ALA A 103 4.77 19.79 -6.86
C ALA A 103 5.82 20.50 -7.72
N VAL A 104 7.11 20.32 -7.45
CA VAL A 104 8.20 20.85 -8.28
C VAL A 104 8.15 20.30 -9.70
N LYS A 105 7.94 18.98 -9.84
CA LYS A 105 7.79 18.36 -11.15
C LYS A 105 6.61 18.96 -11.93
N TRP A 106 5.46 19.10 -11.29
CA TRP A 106 4.30 19.76 -11.90
C TRP A 106 4.57 21.20 -12.30
N ALA A 107 5.31 21.96 -11.49
CA ALA A 107 5.69 23.33 -11.82
C ALA A 107 6.58 23.39 -13.08
N ILE A 108 7.56 22.50 -13.21
CA ILE A 108 8.41 22.39 -14.40
C ILE A 108 7.58 22.02 -15.62
N ASP A 109 6.74 20.99 -15.52
CA ASP A 109 5.85 20.54 -16.60
C ASP A 109 4.92 21.68 -17.05
N ARG A 110 4.46 22.51 -16.11
CA ARG A 110 3.65 23.69 -16.38
C ARG A 110 4.43 24.83 -17.03
N SER A 111 5.69 25.06 -16.65
CA SER A 111 6.56 26.05 -17.30
C SER A 111 6.78 25.68 -18.77
N ASN A 112 7.22 24.44 -19.03
CA ASN A 112 7.41 23.92 -20.38
C ASN A 112 6.13 24.05 -21.22
N SER A 113 4.98 23.77 -20.60
CA SER A 113 3.67 23.91 -21.23
C SER A 113 3.37 25.35 -21.65
N LEU A 114 3.75 26.34 -20.85
CA LEU A 114 3.57 27.76 -21.16
C LEU A 114 4.56 28.23 -22.22
N GLU A 115 5.82 27.80 -22.16
CA GLU A 115 6.84 28.08 -23.19
C GLU A 115 6.39 27.58 -24.57
N ASN A 116 5.89 26.34 -24.64
CA ASN A 116 5.32 25.80 -25.88
C ASN A 116 4.13 26.62 -26.42
N LEU A 117 3.30 27.18 -25.53
CA LEU A 117 2.19 28.04 -25.94
C LEU A 117 2.70 29.41 -26.41
N TYR A 118 3.73 29.95 -25.77
CA TYR A 118 4.37 31.20 -26.17
C TYR A 118 4.98 31.08 -27.57
N ASP A 119 5.79 30.04 -27.82
CA ASP A 119 6.38 29.75 -29.13
C ASP A 119 5.33 29.62 -30.22
N LEU A 120 4.14 29.12 -29.85
CA LEU A 120 3.04 28.94 -30.78
C LEU A 120 2.30 30.23 -31.12
N LEU A 121 2.22 31.15 -30.16
CA LEU A 121 1.60 32.47 -30.34
C LEU A 121 2.56 33.47 -30.99
N ASP A 122 3.84 33.12 -31.14
CA ASP A 122 4.81 33.94 -31.85
C ASP A 122 4.34 34.14 -33.31
N PRO A 123 4.09 35.39 -33.76
CA PRO A 123 3.55 35.69 -35.09
C PRO A 123 4.39 35.14 -36.25
N ALA A 124 5.66 34.81 -36.04
CA ALA A 124 6.48 34.11 -37.04
C ALA A 124 5.98 32.66 -37.34
N ALA A 125 5.47 31.95 -36.33
CA ALA A 125 5.08 30.53 -36.44
C ALA A 125 3.69 30.31 -37.05
N LEU A 126 2.76 31.26 -36.88
CA LEU A 126 1.38 31.21 -37.42
C LEU A 126 1.30 31.30 -38.96
N SER A 127 2.39 31.63 -39.64
CA SER A 127 2.45 31.71 -41.11
C SER A 127 2.67 30.35 -41.81
N SER A 128 2.91 29.27 -41.06
CA SER A 128 3.24 27.94 -41.61
C SER A 128 2.23 26.85 -41.22
N SER A 129 1.82 25.99 -42.17
CA SER A 129 0.85 24.90 -41.95
C SER A 129 1.33 23.84 -40.92
N THR A 130 2.62 23.83 -40.62
CA THR A 130 3.26 23.02 -39.58
C THR A 130 2.87 23.46 -38.17
N GLY A 131 2.65 24.77 -37.96
CA GLY A 131 2.28 25.34 -36.66
C GLY A 131 0.97 24.74 -36.13
N VAL A 132 -0.07 24.70 -36.97
CA VAL A 132 -1.42 24.23 -36.61
C VAL A 132 -1.45 22.76 -36.15
N ASN A 133 -0.63 21.88 -36.76
CA ASN A 133 -0.58 20.46 -36.39
C ASN A 133 0.10 20.23 -35.03
N ASN A 134 1.05 21.07 -34.65
CA ASN A 134 1.69 21.02 -33.34
C ASN A 134 0.73 21.50 -32.24
N ILE A 135 -0.15 22.48 -32.50
CA ILE A 135 -1.21 22.92 -31.57
C ILE A 135 -2.09 21.74 -31.14
N ILE A 136 -2.52 20.93 -32.11
CA ILE A 136 -3.45 19.81 -31.89
C ILE A 136 -2.79 18.71 -31.07
N LYS A 137 -1.47 18.49 -31.22
CA LYS A 137 -0.73 17.52 -30.40
C LYS A 137 -0.56 18.01 -28.96
N THR A 138 -0.18 19.28 -28.76
CA THR A 138 0.05 19.84 -27.42
C THR A 138 -1.24 19.95 -26.62
N THR A 139 -2.35 20.37 -27.24
CA THR A 139 -3.68 20.40 -26.59
C THR A 139 -4.17 19.01 -26.20
N LYS A 140 -3.96 17.99 -27.05
CA LYS A 140 -4.24 16.59 -26.70
C LYS A 140 -3.38 16.09 -25.54
N GLN A 141 -2.10 16.47 -25.48
CA GLN A 141 -1.21 16.08 -24.39
C GLN A 141 -1.64 16.72 -23.06
N MET A 142 -2.03 18.01 -23.06
CA MET A 142 -2.50 18.69 -21.85
C MET A 142 -3.83 18.13 -21.32
N MET A 143 -4.79 17.81 -22.20
CA MET A 143 -6.05 17.14 -21.79
C MET A 143 -5.83 15.72 -21.24
N LYS A 144 -4.75 15.05 -21.66
CA LYS A 144 -4.41 13.72 -21.16
C LYS A 144 -3.81 13.78 -19.74
N ILE A 145 -3.09 14.84 -19.41
CA ILE A 145 -2.50 15.06 -18.08
C ILE A 145 -3.59 15.45 -17.06
N SER A 146 -4.64 16.18 -17.46
CA SER A 146 -5.78 16.49 -16.56
C SER A 146 -6.63 15.26 -16.22
N ASN A 147 -6.74 14.27 -17.13
CA ASN A 147 -7.53 13.06 -16.91
C ASN A 147 -6.84 11.98 -16.05
N ILE A 148 -5.54 12.12 -15.75
CA ILE A 148 -4.80 11.22 -14.84
C ILE A 148 -4.85 11.74 -13.39
N ASN A 149 -5.23 13.01 -13.20
CA ASN A 149 -5.30 13.69 -11.91
C ASN A 149 -6.75 13.97 -11.47
N GLY A 150 -7.71 13.11 -11.83
CA GLY A 150 -9.06 13.16 -11.23
C GLY A 150 -8.97 12.96 -9.71
N PRO A 151 -9.87 13.56 -8.91
CA PRO A 151 -9.73 13.56 -7.46
C PRO A 151 -9.88 12.13 -6.93
N ASP A 152 -8.90 11.69 -6.15
CA ASP A 152 -9.06 10.59 -5.19
C ASP A 152 -10.14 10.95 -4.15
#